data_AF-A0AAC9QUU4-F1
#
_entry.id   AF-A0AAC9QUU4-F1
#
_cell.length_a   1.000
_cell.length_b   1.000
_cell.length_c   1.000
_cell.angle_alpha   90.00
_cell.angle_beta   90.00
_cell.angle_gamma   90.00
#
_symmetry.space_group_name_H-M   'P 1'
#
loop_
_entity.id
_entity.type
_entity.pdbx_description
1 polymer ?
#
loop_
_entity_poly.entity_id
_entity_poly.type
_entity_poly.pdbx_seq_one_letter_code
_entity_poly.pdbx_strand_id
1 'polypeptide(L)'
;MDYFRLLVEIVGGLTAIWIFTKPIRKMVREQTKRIELMEEGIQSILHDRIYQACHFFISRGWVCISDLKNLEHLYEPYQEMGGNGTAKELYERVLDLEIREDVIKNEH
;
A
#
# COMPACT_ATOMS: atom_id res chain seq x y z
N MET A 1 3.29 28.14 -52.67
CA MET A 1 3.19 29.00 -51.47
C MET A 1 2.29 28.40 -50.39
N ASP A 2 1.24 27.66 -50.76
CA ASP A 2 0.25 27.16 -49.79
C ASP A 2 0.76 26.05 -48.85
N TYR A 3 1.67 25.20 -49.33
CA TYR A 3 2.29 24.15 -48.52
C TYR A 3 3.08 24.71 -47.31
N PHE A 4 3.74 25.86 -47.50
CA PHE A 4 4.55 26.49 -46.46
C PHE A 4 3.69 27.02 -45.30
N ARG A 5 2.51 27.59 -45.60
CA ARG A 5 1.57 28.07 -44.56
C ARG A 5 1.00 26.93 -43.72
N LEU A 6 0.61 25.84 -44.37
CA LEU A 6 0.06 24.65 -43.71
C LEU A 6 1.07 24.00 -42.74
N LEU A 7 2.36 23.99 -43.08
CA LEU A 7 3.43 23.48 -42.21
C LEU A 7 3.57 24.34 -40.93
N VAL A 8 3.56 25.67 -41.06
CA VAL A 8 3.66 26.59 -39.91
C VAL A 8 2.49 26.41 -38.94
N GLU A 9 1.27 26.21 -39.43
CA GLU A 9 0.09 25.98 -38.59
C GLU A 9 0.16 24.66 -37.82
N ILE A 10 0.61 23.57 -38.46
CA ILE A 10 0.79 22.26 -37.79
C ILE A 10 1.86 22.36 -36.68
N VAL A 11 2.99 23.01 -36.95
CA VAL A 11 4.07 23.20 -35.96
C VAL A 11 3.57 24.07 -34.80
N GLY A 12 2.81 25.13 -35.09
CA GLY A 12 2.15 25.96 -34.07
C GLY A 12 1.18 25.16 -33.19
N GLY A 13 0.34 24.29 -33.79
CA GLY A 13 -0.56 23.41 -33.05
C GLY A 13 0.18 22.41 -32.15
N LEU A 14 1.23 21.75 -32.67
CA LEU A 14 2.02 20.79 -31.89
C LEU A 14 2.75 21.44 -30.71
N THR A 15 3.31 22.64 -30.91
CA THR A 15 3.98 23.38 -29.84
C THR A 15 3.00 23.85 -28.77
N ALA A 16 1.80 24.31 -29.15
CA ALA A 16 0.74 24.65 -28.21
C ALA A 16 0.34 23.44 -27.36
N ILE A 17 0.06 22.28 -27.99
CA ILE A 17 -0.28 21.04 -27.28
C ILE A 17 0.84 20.64 -26.30
N TRP A 18 2.11 20.76 -26.71
CA TRP A 18 3.23 20.47 -25.82
C TRP A 18 3.31 21.41 -24.61
N ILE A 19 3.08 22.72 -24.81
CA ILE A 19 3.03 23.71 -23.71
C ILE A 19 1.88 23.39 -22.74
N PHE A 20 0.69 23.08 -23.26
CA PHE A 20 -0.48 22.76 -22.43
C PHE A 20 -0.34 21.43 -21.68
N THR A 21 0.34 20.43 -22.25
CA THR A 21 0.53 19.12 -21.59
C THR A 21 1.63 19.11 -20.53
N LYS A 22 2.60 20.04 -20.58
CA LYS A 22 3.66 20.15 -19.56
C LYS A 22 3.18 20.32 -18.11
N PRO A 23 2.31 21.30 -17.77
CA PRO A 23 1.86 21.49 -16.40
C PRO A 23 1.05 20.28 -15.90
N ILE A 24 0.24 19.68 -16.78
CA ILE A 24 -0.54 18.47 -16.48
C ILE A 24 0.41 17.31 -16.12
N ARG A 25 1.44 17.06 -16.94
CA ARG A 25 2.44 16.02 -16.65
C ARG A 25 3.21 16.26 -15.35
N LYS A 26 3.49 17.52 -15.01
CA LYS A 26 4.15 17.88 -13.75
C LYS A 26 3.24 17.60 -12.56
N MET A 27 1.98 18.04 -12.62
CA MET A 27 0.98 17.81 -11.58
C MET A 27 0.72 16.32 -11.37
N VAL A 28 0.58 15.54 -12.44
CA VAL A 28 0.42 14.08 -12.36
C VAL A 28 1.63 13.45 -11.66
N ARG A 29 2.86 13.81 -12.03
CA ARG A 29 4.06 13.30 -11.35
C ARG A 29 4.11 13.67 -9.87
N GLU A 30 3.71 14.89 -9.50
CA GLU A 30 3.66 15.31 -8.10
C GLU A 30 2.59 14.53 -7.31
N GLN A 31 1.44 14.24 -7.92
CA GLN A 31 0.41 13.40 -7.32
C GLN A 31 0.89 11.95 -7.18
N THR A 32 1.50 11.38 -8.22
CA THR A 32 2.07 10.02 -8.16
C THR A 32 3.10 9.89 -7.05
N LYS A 33 4.03 10.86 -6.92
CA LYS A 33 4.99 10.88 -5.82
C LYS A 33 4.33 10.95 -4.44
N ARG A 34 3.25 11.70 -4.29
CA ARG A 34 2.50 11.77 -3.03
C ARG A 34 1.84 10.44 -2.72
N ILE A 35 1.26 9.77 -3.72
CA ILE A 35 0.66 8.44 -3.56
C ILE A 35 1.73 7.42 -3.18
N GLU A 36 2.87 7.39 -3.86
CA GLU A 36 4.00 6.51 -3.53
C GLU A 36 4.46 6.68 -2.07
N LEU A 37 4.61 7.93 -1.61
CA LEU A 37 4.97 8.22 -0.21
C LEU A 37 3.88 7.81 0.77
N MET A 38 2.61 7.93 0.39
CA MET A 38 1.48 7.48 1.22
C MET A 38 1.44 5.95 1.31
N GLU A 39 1.67 5.24 0.19
CA GLU A 39 1.76 3.78 0.15
C GLU A 39 2.89 3.28 1.05
N GLU A 40 4.09 3.88 0.97
CA GLU A 40 5.23 3.55 1.84
C GLU A 40 4.91 3.82 3.33
N GLY A 41 4.21 4.93 3.61
CA GLY A 41 3.75 5.25 4.97
C GLY A 41 2.75 4.23 5.51
N ILE A 42 1.76 3.82 4.70
CA ILE A 42 0.77 2.81 5.06
C ILE A 42 1.45 1.46 5.29
N GLN A 43 2.36 1.06 4.39
CA GLN A 43 3.13 -0.17 4.54
C GLN A 43 3.92 -0.19 5.85
N SER A 44 4.53 0.93 6.24
CA SER A 44 5.27 1.07 7.50
C SER A 44 4.37 0.93 8.74
N ILE A 45 3.15 1.48 8.69
CA ILE A 45 2.17 1.34 9.77
C ILE A 45 1.68 -0.09 9.88
N LEU A 46 1.37 -0.74 8.75
CA LEU A 46 0.98 -2.15 8.73
C LEU A 46 2.09 -3.03 9.29
N HIS A 47 3.34 -2.79 8.88
CA HIS A 47 4.51 -3.50 9.42
C HIS A 47 4.58 -3.40 10.95
N ASP A 48 4.53 -2.18 11.50
CA ASP A 48 4.55 -1.97 12.96
C ASP A 48 3.39 -2.70 13.66
N ARG A 49 2.18 -2.59 13.10
CA ARG A 49 1.00 -3.22 13.71
C ARG A 49 1.04 -4.74 13.66
N ILE A 50 1.46 -5.33 12.54
CA ILE A 50 1.67 -6.77 12.39
C ILE A 50 2.74 -7.24 13.37
N TYR A 51 3.87 -6.52 13.45
CA TYR A 51 4.96 -6.85 14.35
C TYR A 51 4.51 -6.90 15.82
N GLN A 52 3.78 -5.87 16.27
CA GLN A 52 3.23 -5.82 17.63
C GLN A 52 2.25 -6.96 17.91
N ALA A 53 1.32 -7.22 16.98
CA ALA A 53 0.33 -8.28 17.12
C ALA A 53 0.99 -9.67 17.17
N CYS A 54 1.91 -9.95 16.24
CA CYS A 54 2.65 -11.20 16.21
C CYS A 54 3.46 -11.40 17.50
N HIS A 55 4.18 -10.37 17.95
CA HIS A 55 4.93 -10.45 19.20
C HIS A 55 4.00 -10.75 20.39
N PHE A 56 2.83 -10.10 20.45
CA PHE A 56 1.85 -10.36 21.49
C PHE A 56 1.37 -11.82 21.48
N PHE A 57 0.94 -12.34 20.33
CA PHE A 57 0.47 -13.72 20.18
C PHE A 57 1.56 -14.76 20.48
N ILE A 58 2.78 -14.55 19.96
CA ILE A 58 3.92 -15.43 20.24
C ILE A 58 4.25 -15.43 21.73
N SER A 59 4.23 -14.26 22.39
CA SER A 59 4.54 -14.16 23.81
C SER A 59 3.50 -14.86 24.70
N ARG A 60 2.22 -14.84 24.33
CA ARG A 60 1.15 -15.53 25.07
C ARG A 60 1.06 -17.02 24.74
N GLY A 61 1.57 -17.44 23.57
CA GLY A 61 1.66 -18.85 23.16
C GLY A 61 0.38 -19.45 22.55
N TRP A 62 -0.64 -18.63 22.29
CA TRP A 62 -1.92 -19.04 21.71
C TRP A 62 -2.56 -17.88 20.97
N VAL A 63 -3.44 -18.17 20.01
CA VAL A 63 -4.17 -17.17 19.21
C VAL A 63 -5.63 -17.57 19.10
N CYS A 64 -6.54 -16.59 18.97
CA CYS A 64 -7.95 -16.89 18.69
C CYS A 64 -8.24 -16.82 17.20
N ILE A 65 -9.37 -17.37 16.76
CA ILE A 65 -9.79 -17.29 15.36
C ILE A 65 -10.06 -15.84 14.95
N SER A 66 -10.72 -15.04 15.81
CA SER A 66 -10.94 -13.61 15.53
C SER A 66 -9.63 -12.83 15.42
N ASP A 67 -8.70 -13.06 16.36
CA ASP A 67 -7.36 -12.47 16.39
C ASP A 67 -6.58 -12.79 15.11
N LEU A 68 -6.62 -14.05 14.67
CA LEU A 68 -5.93 -14.50 13.48
C LEU A 68 -6.52 -13.87 12.21
N LYS A 69 -7.84 -13.82 12.10
CA LYS A 69 -8.51 -13.16 10.97
C LYS A 69 -8.17 -11.68 10.91
N ASN A 70 -8.15 -11.00 12.05
CA ASN A 70 -7.73 -9.60 12.10
C ASN A 70 -6.27 -9.42 11.68
N LEU A 71 -5.38 -10.33 12.09
CA LEU A 71 -3.98 -10.30 11.68
C LEU A 71 -3.83 -10.55 10.16
N GLU A 72 -4.58 -11.50 9.60
CA GLU A 72 -4.63 -11.77 8.16
C GLU A 72 -5.07 -10.54 7.37
N HIS A 73 -6.10 -9.82 7.83
CA HIS A 73 -6.58 -8.58 7.19
C HIS A 73 -5.54 -7.46 7.17
N LEU A 74 -4.59 -7.46 8.10
CA LEU A 74 -3.46 -6.53 8.08
C LEU A 74 -2.32 -7.04 7.20
N TYR A 75 -2.09 -8.35 7.22
CA TYR A 75 -0.96 -8.99 6.55
C TYR A 75 -1.14 -9.09 5.03
N GLU A 76 -2.35 -9.37 4.53
CA GLU A 76 -2.65 -9.45 3.09
C GLU A 76 -2.23 -8.18 2.31
N PRO A 77 -2.75 -6.97 2.63
CA PRO A 77 -2.37 -5.77 1.90
C PRO A 77 -0.90 -5.41 2.09
N TYR A 78 -0.33 -5.70 3.27
CA TYR A 78 1.09 -5.51 3.54
C TYR A 78 1.98 -6.37 2.63
N GLN A 79 1.61 -7.63 2.43
CA GLN A 79 2.33 -8.54 1.53
C GLN A 79 2.21 -8.08 0.08
N GLU A 80 1.02 -7.64 -0.36
CA GLU A 80 0.81 -7.11 -1.72
C GLU A 80 1.63 -5.85 -2.00
N MET A 81 1.86 -4.99 -0.99
CA MET A 81 2.73 -3.82 -1.07
C MET A 81 4.24 -4.15 -1.10
N GLY A 82 4.61 -5.44 -1.17
CA GLY A 82 6.01 -5.88 -1.22
C GLY A 82 6.65 -6.03 0.17
N GLY A 83 5.85 -6.45 1.15
CA GLY A 83 6.26 -6.65 2.55
C GLY A 83 7.59 -7.39 2.74
N ASN A 84 8.25 -7.11 3.87
CA ASN A 84 9.53 -7.70 4.24
C ASN A 84 9.43 -9.16 4.74
N GLY A 85 10.54 -9.89 4.67
CA GLY A 85 10.62 -11.28 5.12
C GLY A 85 10.45 -11.48 6.63
N THR A 86 10.78 -10.47 7.45
CA THR A 86 10.70 -10.57 8.91
C THR A 86 9.26 -10.64 9.41
N ALA A 87 8.37 -9.78 8.89
CA ALA A 87 6.95 -9.81 9.23
C ALA A 87 6.29 -11.12 8.76
N LYS A 88 6.72 -11.66 7.61
CA LYS A 88 6.27 -12.96 7.12
C LYS A 88 6.66 -14.10 8.08
N GLU A 89 7.92 -14.16 8.51
CA GLU A 89 8.38 -15.17 9.47
C GLU A 89 7.58 -15.10 10.78
N LEU A 90 7.34 -13.89 11.30
CA LEU A 90 6.54 -13.70 12.51
C LEU A 90 5.08 -14.14 12.32
N TYR A 91 4.48 -13.84 11.16
CA TYR A 91 3.13 -14.26 10.82
C TYR A 91 3.01 -15.78 10.76
N GLU A 92 3.95 -16.46 10.10
CA GLU A 92 4.01 -17.93 10.04
C GLU A 92 4.12 -18.55 11.44
N ARG A 93 4.94 -17.95 12.32
CA ARG A 93 5.05 -18.40 13.72
C ARG A 93 3.76 -18.23 14.51
N VAL A 94 2.91 -17.25 14.17
CA VAL A 94 1.58 -17.12 14.80
C VAL A 94 0.62 -18.20 14.31
N LEU A 95 0.69 -18.58 13.03
CA LEU A 95 -0.13 -19.64 12.45
C LEU A 95 0.12 -21.00 13.12
N ASP A 96 1.35 -21.23 13.61
CA ASP A 96 1.72 -22.46 14.32
C ASP A 96 1.29 -22.50 15.81
N LEU A 97 0.69 -21.43 16.34
CA LEU A 97 0.26 -21.37 17.73
C LEU A 97 -1.02 -22.18 17.99
N GLU A 98 -1.21 -22.58 19.25
CA GLU A 98 -2.45 -23.21 19.69
C GLU A 98 -3.64 -22.26 19.48
N ILE A 99 -4.67 -22.74 18.76
CA ILE A 99 -5.91 -21.99 18.55
C ILE A 99 -6.84 -22.20 19.75
N ARG A 100 -7.31 -21.10 20.35
CA ARG A 100 -8.33 -21.12 21.40
C ARG A 100 -9.61 -20.43 20.95
N GLU A 101 -10.73 -20.82 21.55
CA GLU A 101 -12.01 -20.15 21.31
C GLU A 101 -11.98 -18.72 21.83
N ASP A 102 -12.65 -17.84 21.09
CA ASP A 102 -12.85 -16.46 21.51
C ASP A 102 -13.66 -16.43 22.81
N VAL A 103 -13.05 -15.93 23.88
CA VAL A 103 -13.81 -15.57 25.07
C VAL A 103 -14.66 -14.38 24.66
N ILE A 104 -15.94 -14.61 24.37
CA ILE A 104 -16.90 -13.54 24.06
C ILE A 104 -16.84 -12.55 25.21
N LYS A 105 -16.13 -11.43 25.02
CA LYS A 105 -16.22 -10.29 25.91
C LYS A 105 -17.60 -9.68 25.67
N ASN A 106 -18.57 -10.16 26.44
CA ASN A 106 -19.83 -9.46 26.64
C ASN A 106 -19.51 -8.15 27.36
N GLU A 107 -19.06 -7.14 26.60
CA GLU A 107 -18.99 -5.77 27.08
C GLU A 107 -20.44 -5.24 27.10
N HIS A 108 -20.94 -5.07 28.33
CA HIS A 108 -22.16 -4.32 28.64
C HIS A 108 -21.95 -2.82 28.47
#